data_AF-A0A7V9BNT9-F1
#
_entry.id   AF-A0A7V9BNT9-F1
#
_cell.length_a   1.000
_cell.length_b   1.000
_cell.length_c   1.000
_cell.angle_alpha   90.00
_cell.angle_beta   90.00
_cell.angle_gamma   90.00
#
_symmetry.space_group_name_H-M   'P 1'
#
loop_
_entity.id
_entity.type
_entity.pdbx_description
1 polymer ?
#
loop_
_entity_poly.entity_id
_entity_poly.type
_entity_poly.pdbx_seq_one_letter_code
_entity_poly.pdbx_strand_id
1 'polypeptide(L)'
;MLLPDQVREDQDSQWGWSEQRLRHVESFVHSHAGRAGDATAAQDAARGLYPDAAYQGPAQVELHRATCLIVSGDPSEGARHVIRALEALRPDYGHDGLVRRTAALTLDVLPDRARNLPAVTQARDLLALSLGRP
;
A
#
# COMPACT_ATOMS: atom_id res chain seq x y z
N MET A 1 -18.15 22.28 -9.87
CA MET A 1 -17.02 22.99 -10.49
C MET A 1 -15.89 22.00 -10.60
N LEU A 2 -15.40 21.71 -11.82
CA LEU A 2 -14.24 20.83 -12.03
C LEU A 2 -12.96 21.58 -11.62
N LEU A 3 -11.99 20.87 -11.04
CA LEU A 3 -10.66 21.42 -10.74
C LEU A 3 -9.93 21.78 -12.05
N PRO A 4 -9.07 22.81 -12.06
CA PRO A 4 -8.22 23.12 -13.20
C PRO A 4 -7.33 21.92 -13.59
N ASP A 5 -7.05 21.75 -14.89
CA ASP A 5 -6.29 20.59 -15.38
C ASP A 5 -4.90 20.49 -14.75
N GLN A 6 -4.20 21.61 -14.56
CA GLN A 6 -2.92 21.65 -13.83
C GLN A 6 -2.99 21.03 -12.41
N VAL A 7 -4.13 21.10 -11.73
CA VAL A 7 -4.32 20.47 -10.40
C VAL A 7 -4.67 19.00 -10.55
N ARG A 8 -5.49 18.66 -11.55
CA ARG A 8 -5.93 17.28 -11.81
C ARG A 8 -4.80 16.38 -12.29
N GLU A 9 -3.87 16.94 -13.05
CA GLU A 9 -2.76 16.24 -13.71
C GLU A 9 -1.44 16.33 -12.93
N ASP A 10 -1.43 16.97 -11.76
CA ASP A 10 -0.25 17.07 -10.90
C ASP A 10 0.13 15.70 -10.32
N GLN A 11 1.09 15.04 -10.96
CA GLN A 11 1.61 13.73 -10.55
C GLN A 11 2.80 13.84 -9.57
N ASP A 12 3.40 15.03 -9.46
CA ASP A 12 4.63 15.25 -8.71
C ASP A 12 4.35 15.64 -7.25
N SER A 13 3.29 16.42 -7.02
CA SER A 13 2.96 16.90 -5.68
C SER A 13 2.29 15.83 -4.83
N GLN A 14 2.93 15.48 -3.72
CA GLN A 14 2.31 14.63 -2.70
C GLN A 14 1.13 15.30 -1.97
N TRP A 15 1.01 16.63 -2.07
CA TRP A 15 0.01 17.45 -1.38
C TRP A 15 -1.09 17.96 -2.30
N GLY A 16 -0.96 17.72 -3.60
CA GLY A 16 -1.99 18.02 -4.59
C GLY A 16 -3.20 17.09 -4.51
N TRP A 17 -4.32 17.52 -5.07
CA TRP A 17 -5.54 16.72 -5.21
C TRP A 17 -5.75 16.32 -6.67
N SER A 18 -4.71 15.73 -7.26
CA SER A 18 -4.75 15.18 -8.61
C SER A 18 -5.61 13.92 -8.68
N GLU A 19 -5.93 13.50 -9.90
CA GLU A 19 -6.61 12.22 -10.11
C GLU A 19 -5.80 11.06 -9.54
N GLN A 20 -4.47 11.08 -9.68
CA GLN A 20 -3.57 10.11 -9.06
C GLN A 20 -3.81 10.02 -7.54
N ARG A 21 -3.88 11.17 -6.86
CA ARG A 21 -4.12 11.21 -5.41
C ARG A 21 -5.51 10.69 -5.06
N LEU A 22 -6.53 11.04 -5.85
CA LEU A 22 -7.89 10.53 -5.65
C LEU A 22 -7.92 9.00 -5.73
N ARG A 23 -7.35 8.39 -6.79
CA ARG A 23 -7.31 6.93 -6.95
C ARG A 23 -6.53 6.25 -5.84
N HIS A 24 -5.43 6.86 -5.39
CA HIS A 24 -4.68 6.35 -4.25
C HIS A 24 -5.52 6.30 -2.97
N VAL A 25 -6.29 7.36 -2.68
CA VAL A 25 -7.17 7.42 -1.50
C VAL A 25 -8.35 6.44 -1.62
N GLU A 26 -8.98 6.35 -2.80
CA GLU A 26 -10.03 5.37 -3.08
C GLU A 26 -9.53 3.94 -2.84
N SER A 27 -8.33 3.62 -3.32
CA SER A 27 -7.65 2.35 -3.10
C SER A 27 -7.50 2.03 -1.61
N PHE A 28 -7.03 2.99 -0.80
CA PHE A 28 -6.92 2.81 0.64
C PHE A 28 -8.28 2.54 1.31
N VAL A 29 -9.27 3.38 1.03
CA VAL A 29 -10.59 3.32 1.68
C VAL A 29 -11.32 2.04 1.32
N HIS A 30 -11.36 1.69 0.03
CA HIS A 30 -12.07 0.49 -0.42
C HIS A 30 -11.42 -0.80 0.08
N SER A 31 -10.08 -0.86 0.16
CA SER A 31 -9.38 -2.00 0.76
C SER A 31 -9.75 -2.23 2.22
N HIS A 32 -9.82 -1.17 3.02
CA HIS A 32 -10.20 -1.28 4.43
C HIS A 32 -11.70 -1.54 4.63
N ALA A 33 -12.54 -1.05 3.72
CA ALA A 33 -13.98 -1.27 3.74
C ALA A 33 -14.41 -2.66 3.21
N GLY A 34 -13.47 -3.51 2.77
CA GLY A 34 -13.77 -4.83 2.20
C GLY A 34 -14.47 -4.78 0.84
N ARG A 35 -14.39 -3.66 0.12
CA ARG A 35 -15.00 -3.49 -1.20
C ARG A 35 -14.02 -3.93 -2.28
N ALA A 36 -13.80 -5.24 -2.39
CA ALA A 36 -12.71 -5.80 -3.18
C ALA A 36 -12.72 -5.38 -4.67
N GLY A 37 -13.90 -5.28 -5.29
CA GLY A 37 -14.03 -4.80 -6.67
C GLY A 37 -13.60 -3.34 -6.84
N ASP A 38 -14.18 -2.45 -6.03
CA ASP A 38 -13.85 -1.02 -6.04
C ASP A 38 -12.37 -0.77 -5.68
N ALA A 39 -11.84 -1.54 -4.72
CA ALA A 39 -10.44 -1.47 -4.32
C ALA A 39 -9.52 -1.84 -5.47
N THR A 40 -9.81 -2.94 -6.17
CA THR A 40 -9.01 -3.39 -7.32
C THR A 40 -9.03 -2.34 -8.43
N ALA A 41 -10.20 -1.81 -8.77
CA ALA A 41 -10.33 -0.78 -9.80
C ALA A 41 -9.52 0.49 -9.46
N ALA A 42 -9.61 0.96 -8.21
CA ALA A 42 -8.86 2.13 -7.75
C ALA A 42 -7.34 1.87 -7.69
N GLN A 43 -6.91 0.68 -7.30
CA GLN A 43 -5.49 0.28 -7.28
C GLN A 43 -4.89 0.29 -8.68
N ASP A 44 -5.57 -0.33 -9.65
CA ASP A 44 -5.09 -0.39 -11.03
C ASP A 44 -5.08 1.00 -11.68
N ALA A 45 -6.11 1.82 -11.42
CA ALA A 45 -6.15 3.20 -11.89
C ALA A 45 -5.02 4.04 -11.26
N ALA A 46 -4.77 3.92 -9.96
CA ALA A 46 -3.69 4.63 -9.29
C ALA A 46 -2.32 4.24 -9.86
N ARG A 47 -2.07 2.94 -10.07
CA ARG A 47 -0.80 2.44 -10.66
C ARG A 47 -0.57 2.98 -12.06
N GLY A 48 -1.60 3.09 -12.89
CA GLY A 48 -1.50 3.64 -14.24
C GLY A 48 -1.22 5.14 -14.29
N LEU A 49 -1.39 5.86 -13.18
CA LEU A 49 -1.17 7.31 -13.09
C LEU A 49 0.17 7.70 -12.46
N TYR A 50 0.85 6.77 -11.78
CA TYR A 50 2.16 7.05 -11.20
C TYR A 50 3.24 7.11 -12.28
N PRO A 51 4.15 8.10 -12.25
CA PRO A 51 5.32 8.13 -13.11
C PRO A 51 6.25 6.92 -12.86
N ASP A 52 6.99 6.48 -13.88
CA ASP A 52 7.92 5.35 -13.79
C ASP A 52 9.00 5.53 -12.70
N ALA A 53 9.37 6.78 -12.40
CA ALA A 53 10.36 7.10 -11.36
C ALA A 53 9.78 7.05 -9.94
N ALA A 54 8.46 7.01 -9.78
CA ALA A 54 7.82 6.99 -8.47
C ALA A 54 7.90 5.59 -7.84
N TYR A 55 8.34 5.51 -6.59
CA TYR A 55 8.40 4.24 -5.84
C TYR A 55 7.40 4.19 -4.69
N GLN A 56 7.28 5.30 -3.93
CA GLN A 56 6.53 5.34 -2.67
C GLN A 56 5.04 5.04 -2.89
N GLY A 57 4.41 5.77 -3.80
CA GLY A 57 2.99 5.62 -4.12
C GLY A 57 2.61 4.23 -4.63
N PRO A 58 3.29 3.69 -5.66
CA PRO A 58 3.07 2.33 -6.12
C PRO A 58 3.24 1.26 -5.02
N ALA A 59 4.27 1.40 -4.18
CA ALA A 59 4.48 0.48 -3.05
C ALA A 59 3.33 0.52 -2.04
N GLN A 60 2.83 1.71 -1.70
CA GLN A 60 1.65 1.86 -0.85
C GLN A 60 0.40 1.24 -1.47
N VAL A 61 0.21 1.35 -2.80
CA VAL A 61 -0.91 0.74 -3.50
C VAL A 61 -0.87 -0.80 -3.42
N GLU A 62 0.30 -1.43 -3.53
CA GLU A 62 0.43 -2.88 -3.32
C GLU A 62 0.14 -3.28 -1.85
N LEU A 63 0.47 -2.41 -0.89
CA LEU A 63 0.09 -2.62 0.52
C LEU A 63 -1.43 -2.46 0.75
N HIS A 64 -2.10 -1.57 0.01
CA HIS A 64 -3.57 -1.52 -0.01
C HIS A 64 -4.15 -2.82 -0.60
N ARG A 65 -3.53 -3.38 -1.63
CA ARG A 65 -3.94 -4.68 -2.20
C ARG A 65 -3.78 -5.82 -1.18
N ALA A 66 -2.66 -5.85 -0.45
CA ALA A 66 -2.47 -6.76 0.67
C ALA A 66 -3.56 -6.61 1.75
N THR A 67 -3.94 -5.37 2.08
CA THR A 67 -5.04 -5.09 3.01
C THR A 67 -6.37 -5.69 2.52
N CYS A 68 -6.67 -5.52 1.22
CA CYS A 68 -7.87 -6.08 0.61
C CYS A 68 -7.89 -7.62 0.71
N LEU A 69 -6.76 -8.30 0.49
CA LEU A 69 -6.64 -9.76 0.65
C LEU A 69 -6.94 -10.19 2.09
N ILE A 70 -6.38 -9.50 3.08
CA ILE A 70 -6.61 -9.79 4.51
C ILE A 70 -8.10 -9.63 4.86
N VAL A 71 -8.69 -8.47 4.51
CA VAL A 71 -10.08 -8.16 4.81
C VAL A 71 -11.05 -9.08 4.08
N SER A 72 -10.70 -9.53 2.86
CA SER A 72 -11.50 -10.49 2.07
C SER A 72 -11.37 -11.93 2.55
N GLY A 73 -10.61 -12.20 3.62
CA GLY A 73 -10.54 -13.51 4.25
C GLY A 73 -9.32 -14.35 3.92
N ASP A 74 -8.32 -13.79 3.22
CA ASP A 74 -7.03 -14.45 2.97
C ASP A 74 -5.86 -13.71 3.65
N PRO A 75 -5.75 -13.81 4.99
CA PRO A 75 -4.69 -13.14 5.73
C PRO A 75 -3.30 -13.72 5.44
N SER A 76 -3.22 -14.98 5.03
CA SER A 76 -1.96 -15.65 4.71
C SER A 76 -1.37 -15.05 3.43
N GLU A 77 -2.18 -14.95 2.38
CA GLU A 77 -1.74 -14.35 1.13
C GLU A 77 -1.54 -12.84 1.24
N GLY A 78 -2.38 -12.14 2.01
CA GLY A 78 -2.15 -10.73 2.31
C GLY A 78 -0.79 -10.48 2.96
N ALA A 79 -0.38 -11.29 3.93
CA ALA A 79 0.94 -11.17 4.55
C ALA A 79 2.09 -11.48 3.58
N ARG A 80 1.95 -12.50 2.73
CA ARG A 80 2.94 -12.76 1.65
C ARG A 80 3.02 -11.60 0.67
N HIS A 81 1.90 -10.95 0.40
CA HIS A 81 1.85 -9.79 -0.47
C HIS A 81 2.59 -8.59 0.14
N VAL A 82 2.48 -8.36 1.46
CA VAL A 82 3.31 -7.36 2.17
C VAL A 82 4.80 -7.65 1.99
N ILE A 83 5.23 -8.90 2.19
CA ILE A 83 6.62 -9.30 2.03
C ILE A 83 7.13 -8.97 0.62
N ARG A 84 6.40 -9.40 -0.42
CA ARG A 84 6.78 -9.14 -1.82
C ARG A 84 6.83 -7.64 -2.13
N ALA A 85 5.90 -6.85 -1.61
CA ALA A 85 5.88 -5.40 -1.83
C ALA A 85 7.10 -4.71 -1.20
N LEU A 86 7.52 -5.15 -0.01
CA LEU A 86 8.71 -4.62 0.66
C LEU A 86 10.02 -5.08 -0.02
N GLU A 87 10.09 -6.33 -0.45
CA GLU A 87 11.25 -6.89 -1.15
C GLU A 87 11.44 -6.34 -2.57
N ALA A 88 10.35 -5.89 -3.21
CA ALA A 88 10.41 -5.25 -4.52
C ALA A 88 11.00 -3.83 -4.48
N LEU A 89 11.10 -3.22 -3.30
CA LEU A 89 11.75 -1.92 -3.17
C LEU A 89 13.24 -2.05 -3.42
N ARG A 90 13.81 -1.05 -4.09
CA ARG A 90 15.26 -0.92 -4.16
C ARG A 90 15.83 -0.75 -2.74
N PRO A 91 17.07 -1.23 -2.47
CA PRO A 91 17.67 -1.19 -1.13
C PRO A 91 17.69 0.20 -0.48
N ASP A 92 17.81 1.26 -1.28
CA ASP A 92 17.81 2.67 -0.84
C ASP A 92 16.43 3.15 -0.35
N TYR A 93 15.34 2.52 -0.79
CA TYR A 93 13.97 2.84 -0.37
C TYR A 93 13.42 1.93 0.72
N GLY A 94 14.17 0.89 1.11
CA GLY A 94 13.74 -0.07 2.11
C GLY A 94 13.47 0.52 3.50
N HIS A 95 13.94 1.75 3.77
CA HIS A 95 13.74 2.49 5.03
C HIS A 95 12.67 3.60 4.93
N ASP A 96 11.96 3.73 3.80
CA ASP A 96 10.96 4.77 3.65
C ASP A 96 9.86 4.67 4.71
N GLY A 97 9.67 5.75 5.47
CA GLY A 97 8.78 5.77 6.63
C GLY A 97 7.31 5.64 6.27
N LEU A 98 6.87 6.16 5.11
CA LEU A 98 5.48 6.12 4.68
C LEU A 98 5.10 4.73 4.18
N VAL A 99 5.97 4.09 3.38
CA VAL A 99 5.76 2.71 2.95
C VAL A 99 5.72 1.76 4.15
N ARG A 100 6.65 1.92 5.09
CA ARG A 100 6.70 1.11 6.32
C ARG A 100 5.48 1.29 7.21
N ARG A 101 5.05 2.54 7.41
CA ARG A 101 3.84 2.82 8.18
C ARG A 101 2.61 2.18 7.52
N THR A 102 2.53 2.23 6.19
CA THR A 102 1.43 1.61 5.44
C THR A 102 1.45 0.08 5.62
N ALA A 103 2.64 -0.55 5.56
CA ALA A 103 2.78 -1.99 5.77
C ALA A 103 2.41 -2.41 7.21
N ALA A 104 2.77 -1.61 8.22
CA ALA A 104 2.33 -1.84 9.58
C ALA A 104 0.79 -1.77 9.71
N LEU A 105 0.16 -0.74 9.13
CA LEU A 105 -1.31 -0.61 9.11
C LEU A 105 -1.98 -1.80 8.40
N THR A 106 -1.40 -2.29 7.31
CA THR A 106 -1.88 -3.52 6.64
C THR A 106 -1.85 -4.73 7.56
N LEU A 107 -0.81 -4.90 8.39
CA LEU A 107 -0.76 -6.03 9.34
C LEU A 107 -1.64 -5.83 10.57
N ASP A 108 -2.02 -4.58 10.89
CA ASP A 108 -2.91 -4.28 12.01
C ASP A 108 -4.37 -4.70 11.74
N VAL A 109 -4.78 -4.85 10.48
CA VAL A 109 -6.13 -5.33 10.12
C VAL A 109 -6.30 -6.85 10.24
N LEU A 110 -5.24 -7.58 10.61
CA LEU A 110 -5.30 -9.04 10.75
C LEU A 110 -6.28 -9.47 11.86
N PRO A 111 -7.14 -10.48 11.59
CA PRO A 111 -7.95 -11.07 12.65
C PRO A 111 -7.06 -11.84 13.63
N ASP A 112 -7.47 -11.95 14.89
CA ASP A 112 -6.66 -12.55 15.97
C ASP A 112 -6.14 -13.95 15.65
N ARG A 113 -6.99 -14.79 15.04
CA ARG A 113 -6.64 -16.15 14.58
C ARG A 113 -5.47 -16.20 13.59
N ALA A 114 -5.19 -15.10 12.90
CA ALA A 114 -4.17 -15.02 11.86
C ALA A 114 -2.86 -14.37 12.35
N ARG A 115 -2.83 -13.77 13.55
CA ARG A 115 -1.68 -12.99 14.03
C ARG A 115 -0.39 -13.80 14.15
N ASN A 116 -0.48 -15.11 14.31
CA ASN A 116 0.66 -16.02 14.49
C ASN A 116 0.96 -16.87 13.24
N LEU A 117 0.35 -16.56 12.09
CA LEU A 117 0.69 -17.26 10.84
C LEU A 117 2.16 -17.02 10.49
N PRO A 118 2.89 -18.02 9.95
CA PRO A 118 4.30 -17.86 9.60
C PRO A 118 4.58 -16.67 8.69
N ALA A 119 3.74 -16.43 7.68
CA ALA A 119 3.88 -15.29 6.77
C ALA A 119 3.70 -13.94 7.48
N VAL A 120 2.86 -13.87 8.51
CA VAL A 120 2.65 -12.65 9.31
C VAL A 120 3.87 -12.37 10.17
N THR A 121 4.42 -13.41 10.83
CA THR A 121 5.67 -13.29 11.61
C THR A 121 6.80 -12.78 10.72
N GLN A 122 7.00 -13.41 9.56
CA GLN A 122 8.03 -12.98 8.60
C GLN A 122 7.83 -11.52 8.13
N ALA A 123 6.60 -11.11 7.83
CA ALA A 123 6.31 -9.73 7.44
C ALA A 123 6.66 -8.74 8.57
N ARG A 124 6.37 -9.08 9.84
CA ARG A 124 6.75 -8.27 11.00
C ARG A 124 8.26 -8.22 11.22
N ASP A 125 8.95 -9.34 11.01
CA ASP A 125 10.41 -9.40 11.13
C ASP A 125 11.09 -8.48 10.11
N LEU A 126 10.61 -8.47 8.86
CA LEU A 126 11.09 -7.51 7.84
C LEU A 126 10.86 -6.05 8.23
N LEU A 127 9.75 -5.76 8.92
CA LEU A 127 9.49 -4.41 9.43
C LEU A 127 10.42 -4.06 10.59
N ALA A 128 10.75 -5.02 11.46
CA ALA A 128 11.64 -4.81 12.60
C ALA A 128 13.12 -4.67 12.21
N LEU A 129 13.60 -5.44 11.24
CA LEU A 129 15.02 -5.52 10.85
C LEU A 129 15.63 -4.18 10.39
N SER A 130 14.80 -3.24 9.94
CA SER A 130 15.30 -1.95 9.45
C SER A 130 15.31 -0.84 10.51
N LEU A 131 14.70 -1.06 11.68
CA LEU A 131 14.71 -0.09 12.78
C LEU A 131 16.03 -0.13 13.55
N GLY A 132 16.92 -1.07 13.21
CA GLY A 132 18.16 -1.37 13.94
C GLY A 132 19.47 -0.94 13.28
N ARG A 133 19.47 -0.07 12.26
CA ARG A 133 20.73 0.51 11.73
C ARG A 133 20.83 1.99 12.08
N PRO A 134 21.94 2.43 12.73
CA PRO A 134 22.19 3.85 13.02
C PRO A 134 22.44 4.66 11.74
#